data_AF-A0A832DSY7-F1
#
_entry.id   AF-A0A832DSY7-F1
#
_cell.length_a   1.000
_cell.length_b   1.000
_cell.length_c   1.000
_cell.angle_alpha   90.00
_cell.angle_beta   90.00
_cell.angle_gamma   90.00
#
_symmetry.space_group_name_H-M   'P 1'
#
loop_
_entity.id
_entity.type
_entity.pdbx_description
1 polymer ?
#
loop_
_entity_poly.entity_id
_entity_poly.type
_entity_poly.pdbx_seq_one_letter_code
_entity_poly.pdbx_strand_id
1 'polypeptide(L)'
;MTKWFFRFLYMLSFLFIGGIFYTALPYYATPYTQRPFHSLHTWFKPGGLVGHGLGIVGSLMMIFMLGYSLRKRVRLFHRWGTLSSWLNVHIYFGIIGPLLVVLHSSFKLNGIISVSFWSMLIVMFSGIVGRYLYLKIPRDFSGEELTLKSVQEQAERLVHQLNEQYNIP
;
A
#
# COMPACT_ATOMS: atom_id res chain seq x y z
N MET A 1 17.01 4.84 0.35
CA MET A 1 15.88 5.75 0.64
C MET A 1 15.60 5.73 2.12
N THR A 2 15.71 6.86 2.78
CA THR A 2 15.52 7.03 4.23
C THR A 2 14.04 6.83 4.60
N LYS A 3 13.76 6.15 5.72
CA LYS A 3 12.39 5.89 6.22
C LYS A 3 11.56 7.17 6.35
N TRP A 4 12.22 8.29 6.62
CA TRP A 4 11.64 9.64 6.69
C TRP A 4 11.01 10.10 5.38
N PHE A 5 11.62 9.77 4.24
CA PHE A 5 11.09 10.14 2.92
C PHE A 5 9.71 9.52 2.69
N PHE A 6 9.56 8.22 2.93
CA PHE A 6 8.27 7.54 2.75
C PHE A 6 7.24 8.02 3.77
N ARG A 7 7.62 8.27 5.03
CA ARG A 7 6.71 8.83 6.04
C ARG A 7 6.18 10.20 5.62
N PHE A 8 7.08 11.08 5.17
CA PHE A 8 6.71 12.39 4.64
C PHE A 8 5.78 12.26 3.43
N LEU A 9 6.11 11.36 2.49
CA LEU A 9 5.29 11.11 1.31
C LEU A 9 3.89 10.61 1.67
N TYR A 10 3.76 9.68 2.62
CA TYR A 10 2.45 9.24 3.12
C TYR A 10 1.69 10.41 3.74
N MET A 11 2.32 11.20 4.61
CA MET A 11 1.67 12.32 5.27
C MET A 11 1.15 13.35 4.27
N LEU A 12 1.97 13.68 3.25
CA LEU A 12 1.58 14.59 2.17
C LEU A 12 0.40 14.04 1.37
N SER A 13 0.43 12.75 0.99
CA SER A 13 -0.64 12.13 0.22
C SER A 13 -1.93 11.98 1.00
N PHE A 14 -1.87 11.62 2.29
CA PHE A 14 -3.06 11.58 3.15
C PHE A 14 -3.64 12.97 3.41
N LEU A 15 -2.80 14.00 3.56
CA LEU A 15 -3.27 15.38 3.67
C LEU A 15 -3.94 15.84 2.38
N PHE A 16 -3.36 15.53 1.23
CA PHE A 16 -3.94 15.85 -0.07
C PHE A 16 -5.30 15.14 -0.29
N ILE A 17 -5.35 13.83 -0.07
CA ILE A 17 -6.60 13.03 -0.17
C ILE A 17 -7.64 13.53 0.85
N GLY A 18 -7.21 13.82 2.07
CA GLY A 18 -8.08 14.36 3.13
C GLY A 18 -8.65 15.73 2.75
N GLY A 19 -7.85 16.61 2.15
CA GLY A 19 -8.31 17.89 1.63
C GLY A 19 -9.35 17.73 0.52
N ILE A 20 -9.09 16.85 -0.45
CA ILE A 20 -10.06 16.52 -1.51
C ILE A 20 -11.35 15.97 -0.90
N PHE A 21 -11.24 15.00 0.01
CA PHE A 21 -12.39 14.39 0.67
C PHE A 21 -13.19 15.41 1.46
N TYR A 22 -12.54 16.32 2.19
CA TYR A 22 -13.19 17.40 2.92
C TYR A 22 -13.99 18.32 2.00
N THR A 23 -13.40 18.74 0.87
CA THR A 23 -14.12 19.57 -0.12
C THR A 23 -15.28 18.84 -0.80
N ALA A 24 -15.14 17.53 -1.00
CA ALA A 24 -16.13 16.69 -1.66
C ALA A 24 -17.20 16.13 -0.68
N LEU A 25 -17.00 16.29 0.63
CA LEU A 25 -17.86 15.73 1.68
C LEU A 25 -19.33 16.15 1.53
N PRO A 26 -19.67 17.43 1.28
CA PRO A 26 -21.06 17.83 1.07
C PRO A 26 -21.68 17.12 -0.13
N TYR A 27 -20.92 16.92 -1.20
CA TYR A 27 -21.37 16.20 -2.38
C TYR A 27 -21.57 14.71 -2.12
N TYR A 28 -20.63 14.05 -1.44
CA TYR A 28 -20.74 12.62 -1.14
C TYR A 28 -21.84 12.31 -0.10
N ALA A 29 -22.12 13.24 0.81
CA ALA A 29 -23.20 13.11 1.79
C ALA A 29 -24.60 13.23 1.16
N THR A 30 -24.75 13.90 0.01
CA THR A 30 -26.05 13.98 -0.67
C THR A 30 -26.50 12.62 -1.24
N PRO A 31 -27.80 12.28 -1.18
CA PRO A 31 -28.35 11.06 -1.78
C PRO A 31 -28.07 10.98 -3.29
N TYR A 32 -27.85 9.77 -3.81
CA TYR A 32 -27.47 9.57 -5.22
C TYR A 32 -28.41 10.22 -6.24
N THR A 33 -29.72 10.27 -5.94
CA THR A 33 -30.75 10.85 -6.80
C THR A 33 -30.70 12.38 -6.87
N GLN A 34 -30.16 13.03 -5.83
CA GLN A 34 -30.11 14.49 -5.72
C GLN A 34 -28.76 15.06 -6.15
N ARG A 35 -27.71 14.23 -6.20
CA ARG A 35 -26.36 14.62 -6.63
C ARG A 35 -26.29 15.38 -7.96
N PRO A 36 -27.08 15.06 -9.01
CA PRO A 36 -27.01 15.80 -10.27
C PRO A 36 -27.31 17.30 -10.15
N PHE A 37 -28.08 17.71 -9.14
CA PHE A 37 -28.44 19.11 -8.89
C PHE A 37 -27.42 19.84 -7.99
N HIS A 38 -26.45 19.13 -7.43
CA HIS A 38 -25.44 19.71 -6.58
C HIS A 38 -24.37 20.42 -7.42
N SER A 39 -23.94 21.62 -7.01
CA SER A 39 -22.95 22.44 -7.74
C SER A 39 -21.62 21.70 -8.01
N LEU A 40 -21.18 20.90 -7.04
CA LEU A 40 -19.96 20.08 -7.13
C LEU A 40 -20.07 18.83 -8.05
N HIS A 41 -21.25 18.52 -8.57
CA HIS A 41 -21.48 17.31 -9.38
C HIS A 41 -20.61 17.26 -10.64
N THR A 42 -20.46 18.40 -11.33
CA THR A 42 -19.67 18.51 -12.56
C THR A 42 -18.19 18.21 -12.33
N TRP A 43 -17.69 18.44 -11.11
CA TRP A 43 -16.30 18.23 -10.73
C TRP A 43 -16.06 16.81 -10.22
N PHE A 44 -16.87 16.34 -9.28
CA PHE A 44 -16.59 15.13 -8.50
C PHE A 44 -17.29 13.86 -8.99
N LYS A 45 -18.27 13.95 -9.89
CA LYS A 45 -18.82 12.74 -10.52
C LYS A 45 -17.71 11.93 -11.20
N PRO A 46 -17.86 10.62 -11.41
CA PRO A 46 -16.79 9.79 -12.00
C PRO A 46 -16.30 10.28 -13.37
N GLY A 47 -17.18 10.90 -14.17
CA GLY A 47 -16.84 11.56 -15.45
C GLY A 47 -16.64 13.08 -15.35
N GLY A 48 -16.58 13.65 -14.15
CA GLY A 48 -16.24 15.04 -13.91
C GLY A 48 -14.74 15.24 -13.90
N LEU A 49 -14.26 16.49 -14.02
CA LEU A 49 -12.82 16.75 -14.20
C LEU A 49 -11.97 16.17 -13.06
N VAL A 50 -12.37 16.40 -11.80
CA VAL A 50 -11.65 15.92 -10.62
C VAL A 50 -11.88 14.42 -10.44
N GLY A 51 -13.14 13.98 -10.48
CA GLY A 51 -13.47 12.56 -10.32
C GLY A 51 -12.73 11.70 -11.34
N HIS A 52 -12.75 12.06 -12.61
CA HIS A 52 -12.07 11.32 -13.67
C HIS A 52 -10.54 11.36 -13.53
N GLY A 53 -9.97 12.52 -13.19
CA GLY A 53 -8.54 12.65 -12.91
C GLY A 53 -8.07 11.74 -11.77
N LEU A 54 -8.85 11.63 -10.69
CA LEU A 54 -8.57 10.70 -9.59
C LEU A 54 -8.57 9.24 -10.06
N GLY A 55 -9.48 8.89 -10.96
CA GLY A 55 -9.56 7.55 -11.55
C GLY A 55 -8.34 7.21 -12.39
N ILE A 56 -7.89 8.13 -13.25
CA ILE A 56 -6.70 7.97 -14.08
C ILE A 56 -5.46 7.80 -13.20
N VAL A 57 -5.23 8.73 -12.26
CA VAL A 57 -4.06 8.69 -11.40
C VAL A 57 -4.07 7.43 -10.53
N GLY A 58 -5.20 7.10 -9.91
CA GLY A 58 -5.35 5.89 -9.09
C GLY A 58 -5.07 4.61 -9.89
N SER A 59 -5.62 4.51 -11.10
CA SER A 59 -5.42 3.34 -11.98
C SER A 59 -3.96 3.22 -12.43
N LEU A 60 -3.32 4.33 -12.80
CA LEU A 60 -1.90 4.33 -13.14
C LEU A 60 -1.04 3.86 -11.97
N MET A 61 -1.32 4.33 -10.75
CA MET A 61 -0.61 3.87 -9.55
C MET A 61 -0.77 2.35 -9.36
N MET A 62 -1.98 1.81 -9.54
CA MET A 62 -2.23 0.37 -9.45
C MET A 62 -1.49 -0.43 -10.54
N ILE A 63 -1.38 0.10 -11.76
CA ILE A 63 -0.59 -0.51 -12.83
C ILE A 63 0.91 -0.49 -12.48
N PHE A 64 1.44 0.66 -12.06
CA PHE A 64 2.85 0.78 -11.70
C PHE A 64 3.24 -0.08 -10.49
N MET A 65 2.30 -0.34 -9.58
CA MET A 65 2.50 -1.26 -8.45
C MET A 65 2.90 -2.67 -8.92
N LEU A 66 2.42 -3.12 -10.09
CA LEU A 66 2.79 -4.41 -10.68
C LEU A 66 4.28 -4.48 -11.06
N GLY A 67 4.95 -3.33 -11.16
CA GLY A 67 6.39 -3.23 -11.38
C GLY A 67 7.22 -3.99 -10.33
N TYR A 68 6.73 -4.11 -9.08
CA TYR A 68 7.37 -4.97 -8.08
C TYR A 68 7.37 -6.45 -8.49
N SER A 69 6.23 -6.96 -8.96
CA SER A 69 6.10 -8.34 -9.44
C SER A 69 6.99 -8.59 -10.66
N LEU A 70 7.04 -7.62 -11.57
CA LEU A 70 7.91 -7.67 -12.75
C LEU A 70 9.38 -7.71 -12.34
N ARG A 71 9.81 -6.80 -11.46
CA ARG A 71 11.19 -6.74 -10.94
C ARG A 71 11.60 -8.00 -10.20
N LYS A 72 10.67 -8.63 -9.46
CA LYS A 72 10.95 -9.89 -8.74
C LYS A 72 11.13 -11.09 -9.68
N ARG A 73 10.45 -11.10 -10.83
CA ARG A 73 10.40 -12.26 -11.74
C ARG A 73 11.32 -12.13 -12.96
N VAL A 74 11.66 -10.92 -13.37
CA VAL A 74 12.40 -10.65 -14.62
C VAL A 74 13.82 -10.19 -14.30
N ARG A 75 14.80 -11.01 -14.72
CA ARG A 75 16.24 -10.78 -14.48
C ARG A 75 16.76 -9.41 -14.99
N LEU A 76 16.19 -8.89 -16.07
CA LEU A 76 16.59 -7.59 -16.65
C LEU A 76 16.41 -6.43 -15.67
N PHE A 77 15.38 -6.48 -14.82
CA PHE A 77 15.05 -5.43 -13.86
C PHE A 77 15.75 -5.58 -12.50
N HIS A 78 16.59 -6.60 -12.31
CA HIS A 78 17.32 -6.78 -11.04
C HIS A 78 18.30 -5.65 -10.75
N ARG A 79 18.81 -4.96 -11.77
CA ARG A 79 19.75 -3.82 -11.64
C ARG A 79 19.07 -2.53 -11.18
N TRP A 80 17.74 -2.45 -11.26
CA TRP A 80 17.01 -1.23 -10.94
C TRP A 80 16.72 -1.20 -9.44
N GLY A 81 17.66 -0.75 -8.63
CA GLY A 81 17.45 -0.50 -7.19
C GLY A 81 17.21 -1.74 -6.31
N THR A 82 17.09 -1.51 -5.00
CA THR A 82 16.97 -2.57 -3.99
C THR A 82 15.56 -3.15 -3.92
N LEU A 83 15.44 -4.45 -3.64
CA LEU A 83 14.13 -5.12 -3.52
C LEU A 83 13.25 -4.47 -2.43
N SER A 84 13.86 -4.05 -1.31
CA SER A 84 13.17 -3.35 -0.22
C SER A 84 12.54 -2.03 -0.69
N SER A 85 13.22 -1.28 -1.56
CA SER A 85 12.68 -0.03 -2.10
C SER A 85 11.46 -0.27 -2.98
N TRP A 86 11.50 -1.28 -3.85
CA TRP A 86 10.35 -1.65 -4.69
C TRP A 86 9.16 -2.13 -3.86
N LEU A 87 9.41 -2.86 -2.76
CA LEU A 87 8.35 -3.26 -1.85
C LEU A 87 7.69 -2.04 -1.18
N ASN A 88 8.47 -1.05 -0.77
CA ASN A 88 7.91 0.18 -0.18
C ASN A 88 7.07 0.96 -1.21
N VAL A 89 7.52 1.06 -2.46
CA VAL A 89 6.75 1.67 -3.57
C VAL A 89 5.47 0.88 -3.86
N HIS A 90 5.55 -0.45 -3.89
CA HIS A 90 4.40 -1.33 -4.09
C HIS A 90 3.33 -1.11 -3.02
N ILE A 91 3.72 -1.11 -1.75
CA ILE A 91 2.78 -0.86 -0.63
C ILE A 91 2.20 0.56 -0.72
N TYR A 92 3.03 1.55 -1.05
CA TYR A 92 2.57 2.94 -1.18
C TYR A 92 1.52 3.08 -2.29
N PHE A 93 1.79 2.60 -3.50
CA PHE A 93 0.82 2.62 -4.60
C PHE A 93 -0.40 1.74 -4.34
N GLY A 94 -0.22 0.62 -3.65
CA GLY A 94 -1.29 -0.30 -3.27
C GLY A 94 -2.25 0.26 -2.23
N ILE A 95 -1.87 1.29 -1.48
CA ILE A 95 -2.76 1.99 -0.54
C ILE A 95 -3.32 3.25 -1.20
N ILE A 96 -2.45 4.12 -1.73
CA ILE A 96 -2.87 5.42 -2.27
C ILE A 96 -3.70 5.26 -3.55
N GLY A 97 -3.33 4.33 -4.45
CA GLY A 97 -4.06 4.09 -5.70
C GLY A 97 -5.54 3.75 -5.47
N PRO A 98 -5.86 2.69 -4.71
CA PRO A 98 -7.24 2.35 -4.37
C PRO A 98 -8.00 3.47 -3.66
N LEU A 99 -7.37 4.24 -2.77
CA LEU A 99 -8.03 5.40 -2.13
C LEU A 99 -8.49 6.46 -3.15
N LEU A 100 -7.68 6.74 -4.18
CA LEU A 100 -8.09 7.64 -5.27
C LEU A 100 -9.22 7.05 -6.10
N VAL A 101 -9.19 5.74 -6.38
CA VAL A 101 -10.26 5.03 -7.09
C VAL A 101 -11.58 5.05 -6.30
N VAL A 102 -11.51 4.96 -4.97
CA VAL A 102 -12.69 5.12 -4.10
C VAL A 102 -13.34 6.49 -4.31
N LEU A 103 -12.55 7.57 -4.27
CA LEU A 103 -13.06 8.92 -4.50
C LEU A 103 -13.58 9.12 -5.94
N HIS A 104 -12.90 8.55 -6.94
CA HIS A 104 -13.34 8.54 -8.34
C HIS A 104 -14.73 7.93 -8.50
N SER A 105 -14.99 6.80 -7.84
CA SER A 105 -16.29 6.09 -7.95
C SER A 105 -17.48 6.92 -7.44
N SER A 106 -17.22 8.01 -6.71
CA SER A 106 -18.25 8.77 -5.98
C SER A 106 -19.13 7.87 -5.11
N PHE A 107 -18.60 6.75 -4.63
CA PHE A 107 -19.34 5.70 -3.92
C PHE A 107 -20.53 5.11 -4.70
N LYS A 108 -20.65 5.37 -6.01
CA LYS A 108 -21.72 4.84 -6.86
C LYS A 108 -21.42 3.38 -7.22
N LEU A 109 -21.68 2.48 -6.28
CA LEU A 109 -21.43 1.05 -6.40
C LEU A 109 -22.71 0.33 -6.85
N ASN A 110 -22.88 0.14 -8.16
CA ASN A 110 -24.01 -0.61 -8.73
C ASN A 110 -23.53 -1.73 -9.66
N GLY A 111 -24.23 -2.86 -9.65
CA GLY A 111 -23.98 -3.99 -10.56
C GLY A 111 -22.60 -4.63 -10.38
N ILE A 112 -22.01 -5.06 -11.49
CA ILE A 112 -20.72 -5.78 -11.52
C ILE A 112 -19.54 -4.94 -11.00
N ILE A 113 -19.65 -3.60 -11.10
CA ILE A 113 -18.61 -2.66 -10.65
C ILE A 113 -18.41 -2.77 -9.14
N SER A 114 -19.47 -3.06 -8.38
CA SER A 114 -19.40 -3.26 -6.93
C SER A 114 -18.50 -4.44 -6.57
N VAL A 115 -18.53 -5.53 -7.35
CA VAL A 115 -17.69 -6.71 -7.10
C VAL A 115 -16.21 -6.33 -7.24
N SER A 116 -15.84 -5.71 -8.36
CA SER A 116 -14.46 -5.25 -8.59
C SER A 116 -13.98 -4.27 -7.52
N PHE A 117 -14.86 -3.36 -7.09
CA PHE A 117 -14.57 -2.40 -6.02
C PHE A 117 -14.27 -3.09 -4.69
N TRP A 118 -15.13 -4.02 -4.26
CA TRP A 118 -14.91 -4.74 -3.00
C TRP A 118 -13.71 -5.68 -3.08
N SER A 119 -13.48 -6.34 -4.21
CA SER A 119 -12.26 -7.13 -4.43
C SER A 119 -11.00 -6.26 -4.31
N MET A 120 -10.98 -5.07 -4.91
CA MET A 120 -9.87 -4.12 -4.77
C MET A 120 -9.62 -3.75 -3.31
N LEU A 121 -10.67 -3.44 -2.54
CA LEU A 121 -10.53 -3.10 -1.11
C LEU A 121 -9.98 -4.28 -0.30
N ILE A 122 -10.51 -5.49 -0.51
CA ILE A 122 -10.02 -6.70 0.15
C ILE A 122 -8.54 -6.94 -0.15
N VAL A 123 -8.12 -6.78 -1.41
CA VAL A 123 -6.71 -6.92 -1.81
C VAL A 123 -5.84 -5.85 -1.14
N MET A 124 -6.29 -4.59 -1.09
CA MET A 124 -5.57 -3.51 -0.39
C MET A 124 -5.41 -3.83 1.11
N PHE A 125 -6.49 -4.20 1.80
CA PHE A 125 -6.45 -4.51 3.23
C PHE A 125 -5.60 -5.74 3.53
N SER A 126 -5.69 -6.81 2.72
CA SER A 126 -4.85 -7.98 2.88
C SER A 126 -3.36 -7.65 2.68
N GLY A 127 -3.02 -6.69 1.82
CA GLY A 127 -1.66 -6.16 1.69
C GLY A 127 -1.15 -5.48 2.96
N ILE A 128 -1.98 -4.69 3.64
CA ILE A 128 -1.64 -4.05 4.93
C ILE A 128 -1.38 -5.12 6.00
N VAL A 129 -2.27 -6.11 6.10
CA VAL A 129 -2.10 -7.25 7.01
C VAL A 129 -0.83 -8.02 6.70
N GLY A 130 -0.57 -8.30 5.42
CA GLY A 130 0.65 -8.97 4.96
C GLY A 130 1.93 -8.22 5.37
N ARG A 131 1.93 -6.87 5.30
CA ARG A 131 3.05 -6.07 5.78
C ARG A 131 3.22 -6.12 7.29
N TYR A 132 2.13 -6.11 8.06
CA TYR A 132 2.19 -6.24 9.51
C TYR A 132 2.79 -7.60 9.91
N LEU A 133 2.35 -8.69 9.27
CA LEU A 133 2.92 -10.03 9.47
C LEU A 133 4.40 -10.08 9.07
N TYR A 134 4.76 -9.47 7.94
CA TYR A 134 6.15 -9.41 7.47
C TYR A 134 7.10 -8.72 8.45
N LEU A 135 6.64 -7.73 9.22
CA LEU A 135 7.43 -7.05 10.23
C LEU A 135 7.53 -7.83 11.54
N LYS A 136 6.57 -8.72 11.83
CA LYS A 136 6.50 -9.46 13.09
C LYS A 136 7.19 -10.81 13.04
N ILE A 137 7.29 -11.44 11.86
CA ILE A 137 7.96 -12.73 11.72
C ILE A 137 9.47 -12.47 11.57
N PRO A 138 10.31 -12.85 12.55
CA PRO A 138 11.75 -12.79 12.42
C PRO A 138 12.16 -13.76 11.31
N ARG A 139 12.82 -13.25 10.27
CA ARG A 139 13.35 -14.07 9.17
C ARG A 139 14.87 -14.01 9.20
N ASP A 140 15.49 -15.12 8.85
CA ASP A 140 16.93 -15.19 8.64
C ASP A 140 17.31 -14.36 7.39
N PHE A 141 18.59 -14.04 7.22
CA PHE A 141 19.11 -13.26 6.09
C PHE A 141 18.77 -13.87 4.71
N SER A 142 18.44 -15.17 4.68
CA SER A 142 17.99 -15.96 3.53
C SER A 142 16.47 -15.86 3.25
N GLY A 143 15.68 -15.29 4.17
CA GLY A 143 14.24 -15.15 4.03
C GLY A 143 13.44 -16.39 4.40
N GLU A 144 14.03 -17.42 5.01
CA GLU A 144 13.28 -18.47 5.70
C GLU A 144 12.75 -17.96 7.05
N GLU A 145 11.61 -18.50 7.49
CA GLU A 145 11.11 -18.26 8.84
C GLU A 145 12.14 -18.83 9.83
N LEU A 146 12.58 -18.01 10.80
CA LEU A 146 13.45 -18.51 11.86
C LEU A 146 12.61 -19.48 12.71
N THR A 147 12.79 -20.77 12.48
CA THR A 147 12.23 -21.81 13.34
C THR A 147 12.77 -21.60 14.76
N LEU A 148 11.97 -21.86 15.80
CA LEU A 148 12.41 -21.74 17.20
C LEU A 148 13.78 -22.41 17.45
N LYS A 149 14.02 -23.53 16.77
CA LYS A 149 15.29 -24.26 16.78
C LYS A 149 16.49 -23.41 16.31
N SER A 150 16.33 -22.62 15.24
CA SER A 150 17.39 -21.77 14.71
C SER A 150 17.72 -20.59 15.64
N VAL A 151 16.71 -20.05 16.34
CA VAL A 151 16.91 -19.01 17.36
C VAL A 151 17.67 -19.57 18.55
N GLN A 152 17.35 -20.79 18.96
CA GLN A 152 18.04 -21.48 20.05
C GLN A 152 19.49 -21.84 19.68
N GLU A 153 19.73 -22.33 18.46
CA GLU A 153 21.08 -22.58 17.94
C GLU A 153 21.92 -21.30 17.85
N GLN A 154 21.32 -20.14 17.49
CA GLN A 154 22.03 -18.86 17.50
C GLN A 154 22.36 -18.39 18.92
N ALA A 155 21.44 -18.57 19.88
CA ALA A 155 21.68 -18.25 21.28
C ALA A 155 22.80 -19.11 21.87
N GLU A 156 22.78 -20.42 21.61
CA GLU A 156 23.82 -21.36 22.05
C GLU A 156 25.18 -21.01 21.42
N ARG A 157 25.23 -20.66 20.13
CA ARG A 157 26.47 -20.19 19.49
C ARG A 157 27.00 -18.90 20.12
N LEU A 158 26.12 -17.97 20.46
CA LEU A 158 26.52 -16.72 21.10
C LEU A 158 27.11 -16.97 22.50
N VAL A 159 26.47 -17.86 23.27
CA VAL A 159 26.96 -18.29 24.59
C VAL A 159 28.32 -18.96 24.46
N HIS A 160 28.49 -19.86 23.48
CA HIS A 160 29.75 -20.54 23.25
C HIS A 160 30.88 -19.58 22.87
N GLN A 161 30.60 -18.56 22.04
CA GLN A 161 31.55 -17.51 21.69
C GLN A 161 31.91 -16.62 22.89
N LEU A 162 30.94 -16.29 23.74
CA LEU A 162 31.18 -15.52 24.97
C LEU A 162 32.06 -16.31 25.96
N ASN A 163 31.80 -17.62 26.12
CA ASN A 163 32.59 -18.48 26.99
C ASN A 163 34.02 -18.66 26.47
N GLU A 164 34.22 -18.84 25.16
CA GLU A 164 35.58 -18.91 24.59
C GLU A 164 36.33 -17.58 24.70
N GLN A 165 35.65 -16.44 24.54
CA GLN A 165 36.30 -15.14 24.53
C GLN A 165 36.59 -14.59 25.93
N TYR A 166 35.74 -14.88 26.92
CA TYR A 166 35.84 -14.32 28.27
C TYR A 166 36.10 -15.35 29.38
N ASN A 167 36.22 -16.64 29.03
CA ASN A 167 36.49 -17.75 29.93
C ASN A 167 35.58 -17.77 31.18
N ILE A 168 34.32 -17.41 30.96
CA ILE A 168 33.25 -17.45 31.95
C ILE A 168 32.74 -18.90 32.00
N PRO A 169 32.63 -19.54 33.18
CA PRO A 169 32.15 -20.91 33.29
C PRO A 169 30.70 -21.08 32.81
#